data_AF-A0A964UX81-F1
#
_entry.id   AF-A0A964UX81-F1
#
_cell.length_a   1.000
_cell.length_b   1.000
_cell.length_c   1.000
_cell.angle_alpha   90.00
_cell.angle_beta   90.00
_cell.angle_gamma   90.00
#
_symmetry.space_group_name_H-M   'P 1'
#
loop_
_entity.id
_entity.type
_entity.pdbx_description
1 polymer ?
#
loop_
_entity_poly.entity_id
_entity_poly.type
_entity_poly.pdbx_seq_one_letter_code
_entity_poly.pdbx_strand_id
1 'polypeptide(L)'
;MGFNDAAHVADAVRSALAQGPAVREVIAVDDCSTDESPELLGRLAATDPRLRPVLRTANSGGCGTPRNDGIDACTSPYVMFLDSDDVLPPGAVDALLTAAVDHGTEVAAGLCVRRELPSGREVPWQPELYHSPCL
;
A
#
# COMPACT_ATOMS: atom_id res chain seq x y z
N MET A 1 0.24 -4.15 3.61
CA MET A 1 0.14 -5.39 4.42
C MET A 1 1.54 -5.89 4.68
N GLY A 2 1.79 -6.59 5.78
CA GLY A 2 3.14 -7.03 6.10
C GLY A 2 3.21 -8.12 7.16
N PHE A 3 4.40 -8.67 7.31
CA PHE A 3 4.79 -9.61 8.35
C PHE A 3 6.27 -9.37 8.70
N ASN A 4 6.57 -9.11 9.97
CA ASN A 4 7.92 -8.86 10.46
C ASN A 4 8.69 -7.78 9.67
N ASP A 5 8.09 -6.60 9.54
CA ASP A 5 8.64 -5.51 8.74
C ASP A 5 8.67 -4.16 9.48
N ALA A 6 9.07 -4.19 10.75
CA ALA A 6 9.15 -2.99 11.60
C ALA A 6 10.07 -1.91 11.01
N ALA A 7 11.01 -2.29 10.15
CA ALA A 7 11.94 -1.38 9.49
C ALA A 7 11.27 -0.47 8.45
N HIS A 8 10.20 -0.92 7.78
CA HIS A 8 9.62 -0.20 6.62
C HIS A 8 8.13 0.11 6.78
N VAL A 9 7.38 -0.68 7.56
CA VAL A 9 5.91 -0.56 7.68
C VAL A 9 5.44 0.86 8.01
N ALA A 10 6.21 1.59 8.82
CA ALA A 10 5.86 2.95 9.19
C ALA A 10 5.97 3.93 8.01
N ASP A 11 6.92 3.73 7.12
CA ASP A 11 7.12 4.57 5.93
C ASP A 11 6.10 4.25 4.84
N ALA A 12 5.76 2.97 4.65
CA ALA A 12 4.67 2.55 3.78
C ALA A 12 3.34 3.23 4.19
N VAL A 13 2.97 3.11 5.47
CA VAL A 13 1.75 3.74 6.02
C VAL A 13 1.78 5.26 5.89
N ARG A 14 2.89 5.91 6.22
CA ARG A 14 3.02 7.37 6.07
C ARG A 14 2.88 7.80 4.62
N SER A 15 3.47 7.07 3.68
CA SER A 15 3.38 7.38 2.24
C SER A 15 1.94 7.30 1.72
N ALA A 16 1.15 6.35 2.22
CA ALA A 16 -0.28 6.22 1.92
C ALA A 16 -1.11 7.35 2.54
N LEU A 17 -0.89 7.69 3.82
CA LEU A 17 -1.59 8.78 4.49
C LEU A 17 -1.25 10.16 3.88
N ALA A 18 -0.03 10.32 3.38
CA ALA A 18 0.47 11.53 2.73
C ALA A 18 -0.15 11.79 1.34
N GLN A 19 -0.88 10.83 0.77
CA GLN A 19 -1.68 11.04 -0.45
C GLN A 19 -2.89 11.97 -0.20
N GLY A 20 -3.12 12.39 1.04
CA GLY A 20 -4.10 13.43 1.35
C GLY A 20 -5.54 12.95 1.21
N PRO A 21 -6.48 13.83 0.79
CA PRO A 21 -7.90 13.52 0.72
C PRO A 21 -8.28 12.39 -0.26
N ALA A 22 -7.41 12.07 -1.21
CA ALA A 22 -7.59 10.95 -2.14
C ALA A 22 -7.68 9.60 -1.43
N VAL A 23 -7.00 9.48 -0.28
CA VAL A 23 -7.02 8.28 0.55
C VAL A 23 -7.97 8.49 1.74
N ARG A 24 -9.13 7.84 1.65
CA ARG A 24 -10.17 7.87 2.68
C ARG A 24 -9.83 7.00 3.89
N GLU A 25 -9.26 5.83 3.65
CA GLU A 25 -8.88 4.87 4.69
C GLU A 25 -7.59 4.13 4.29
N VAL A 26 -6.78 3.77 5.28
CA VAL A 26 -5.61 2.90 5.13
C VAL A 26 -5.84 1.69 6.03
N ILE A 27 -5.94 0.52 5.43
CA ILE A 27 -6.13 -0.75 6.15
C ILE A 27 -4.80 -1.47 6.21
N ALA A 28 -4.14 -1.40 7.36
CA ALA A 28 -2.85 -2.04 7.57
C ALA A 28 -3.05 -3.41 8.20
N VAL A 29 -3.03 -4.46 7.37
CA VAL A 29 -3.12 -5.84 7.87
C VAL A 29 -1.72 -6.36 8.23
N ASP A 30 -1.58 -6.75 9.49
CA ASP A 30 -0.41 -7.43 10.05
C ASP A 30 -0.67 -8.93 10.13
N ASP A 31 0.18 -9.74 9.51
CA ASP A 31 0.01 -11.20 9.45
C ASP A 31 0.66 -11.91 10.65
N CYS A 32 0.30 -11.47 11.86
CA CYS A 32 0.78 -12.03 13.13
C CYS A 32 2.30 -11.87 13.30
N SER A 33 2.80 -10.65 13.12
CA SER A 33 4.22 -10.33 13.32
C SER A 33 4.68 -10.59 14.76
N THR A 34 5.96 -10.88 14.88
CA THR A 34 6.68 -11.12 16.14
C THR A 34 7.71 -10.03 16.47
N ASP A 35 7.85 -9.03 15.58
CA ASP A 35 8.66 -7.83 15.78
C ASP A 35 7.77 -6.65 16.22
N GLU A 36 8.32 -5.42 16.15
CA GLU A 36 7.62 -4.20 16.60
C GLU A 36 6.57 -3.67 15.60
N SER A 37 6.27 -4.39 14.52
CA SER A 37 5.31 -3.96 13.49
C SER A 37 3.92 -3.64 14.06
N PRO A 38 3.31 -4.50 14.91
CA PRO A 38 1.98 -4.22 15.46
C PRO A 38 1.95 -2.97 16.36
N GLU A 39 2.98 -2.78 17.18
CA GLU A 39 3.11 -1.61 18.06
C GLU A 39 3.30 -0.32 17.26
N LEU A 40 4.08 -0.36 16.17
CA LEU A 40 4.25 0.76 15.24
C LEU A 40 2.92 1.16 14.61
N LEU A 41 2.18 0.18 14.08
CA LEU A 41 0.85 0.40 13.51
C LEU A 41 -0.13 0.99 14.53
N GLY A 42 -0.12 0.48 15.77
CA GLY A 42 -0.94 1.01 16.86
C GLY A 42 -0.62 2.48 17.19
N ARG A 43 0.67 2.83 17.26
CA ARG A 43 1.09 4.22 17.50
C ARG A 43 0.66 5.17 16.39
N LEU A 44 0.78 4.74 15.13
CA LEU A 44 0.36 5.55 13.99
C LEU A 44 -1.16 5.73 13.98
N ALA A 45 -1.93 4.69 14.29
CA ALA A 45 -3.39 4.72 14.30
C ALA A 45 -3.95 5.64 15.41
N ALA A 46 -3.20 5.79 16.51
CA ALA A 46 -3.53 6.77 17.54
C ALA A 46 -3.40 8.24 17.08
N THR A 47 -2.70 8.48 15.97
CA THR A 47 -2.42 9.84 15.45
C THR A 47 -3.18 10.19 14.16
N ASP A 48 -3.58 9.21 13.35
CA ASP A 48 -4.37 9.44 12.14
C ASP A 48 -5.59 8.49 12.11
N PRO A 49 -6.82 9.03 12.20
CA PRO A 49 -8.04 8.22 12.26
C PRO A 49 -8.36 7.48 10.96
N ARG A 50 -7.67 7.78 9.85
CA ARG A 50 -7.82 7.05 8.58
C ARG A 50 -7.11 5.70 8.62
N LEU A 51 -6.15 5.50 9.52
CA LEU A 51 -5.43 4.24 9.65
C LEU A 51 -6.17 3.25 10.55
N ARG A 52 -6.50 2.08 10.00
CA ARG A 52 -7.09 0.95 10.73
C ARG A 52 -6.17 -0.27 10.66
N PRO A 53 -5.42 -0.57 11.73
CA PRO A 53 -4.67 -1.81 11.84
C PRO A 53 -5.62 -3.01 11.97
N VAL A 54 -5.32 -4.11 11.28
CA VAL A 54 -5.98 -5.41 11.42
C VAL A 54 -4.90 -6.42 11.78
N LEU A 55 -4.92 -6.91 13.02
CA LEU A 55 -3.91 -7.83 13.52
C LEU A 55 -4.44 -9.26 13.45
N ARG A 56 -3.80 -10.10 12.63
CA ARG A 56 -4.17 -11.51 12.55
C ARG A 56 -3.67 -12.26 13.78
N THR A 57 -4.41 -13.28 14.20
CA THR A 57 -4.07 -14.13 15.36
C THR A 57 -3.18 -15.31 15.01
N ALA A 58 -2.96 -15.56 13.72
CA ALA A 58 -2.05 -16.58 13.21
C ALA A 58 -1.49 -16.14 11.85
N ASN A 59 -0.20 -16.37 11.66
CA ASN A 59 0.47 -16.11 10.39
C ASN A 59 -0.10 -17.01 9.30
N SER A 60 -0.44 -16.42 8.15
CA SER A 60 -1.06 -17.13 7.03
C SER A 60 -0.06 -17.81 6.09
N GLY A 61 1.23 -17.49 6.20
CA GLY A 61 2.29 -18.02 5.36
C GLY A 61 2.44 -17.32 4.00
N GLY A 62 1.73 -16.21 3.75
CA GLY A 62 1.87 -15.46 2.51
C GLY A 62 1.07 -14.15 2.50
N CYS A 63 1.13 -13.41 1.40
CA CYS A 63 0.45 -12.12 1.30
C CYS A 63 -1.05 -12.23 0.99
N GLY A 64 -1.50 -13.32 0.37
CA GLY A 64 -2.86 -13.48 -0.15
C GLY A 64 -3.96 -13.32 0.90
N THR A 65 -3.84 -14.02 2.04
CA THR A 65 -4.86 -13.98 3.09
C THR A 65 -4.96 -12.58 3.73
N PRO A 66 -3.85 -11.90 4.09
CA PRO A 66 -3.90 -10.50 4.49
C PRO A 66 -4.55 -9.57 3.44
N ARG A 67 -4.36 -9.83 2.14
CA ARG A 67 -5.01 -9.03 1.06
C ARG A 67 -6.52 -9.14 1.16
N ASN A 68 -7.00 -10.36 1.37
CA ASN A 68 -8.43 -10.61 1.47
C ASN A 68 -9.03 -10.00 2.74
N ASP A 69 -8.35 -10.09 3.90
CA ASP A 69 -8.82 -9.42 5.13
C ASP A 69 -8.93 -7.90 4.92
N GLY A 70 -7.97 -7.32 4.19
CA GLY A 70 -7.98 -5.91 3.84
C GLY A 70 -9.16 -5.53 2.94
N ILE A 71 -9.45 -6.36 1.93
CA ILE A 71 -10.62 -6.19 1.05
C ILE A 71 -11.93 -6.29 1.84
N ASP A 72 -12.09 -7.33 2.67
CA ASP A 72 -13.30 -7.59 3.45
C ASP A 72 -13.62 -6.44 4.41
N ALA A 73 -12.59 -5.75 4.89
CA ALA A 73 -12.74 -4.63 5.78
C ALA A 73 -12.87 -3.27 5.04
N CYS A 74 -12.57 -3.22 3.74
CA CYS A 74 -12.61 -2.00 2.91
C CYS A 74 -14.04 -1.49 2.72
N THR A 75 -14.21 -0.17 2.80
CA THR A 75 -15.50 0.51 2.59
C THR A 75 -15.46 1.49 1.42
N SER A 76 -14.32 1.60 0.76
CA SER A 76 -14.07 2.51 -0.35
C SER A 76 -14.37 1.82 -1.70
N PRO A 77 -14.79 2.57 -2.73
CA PRO A 77 -15.14 2.01 -4.04
C PRO A 77 -13.93 1.50 -4.82
N TYR A 78 -12.72 1.96 -4.47
CA TYR A 78 -11.46 1.53 -5.05
C TYR A 78 -10.54 1.03 -3.96
N VAL A 79 -9.71 0.04 -4.30
CA VAL A 79 -8.66 -0.49 -3.44
C VAL A 79 -7.31 -0.44 -4.17
N MET A 80 -6.26 -0.07 -3.45
CA MET A 80 -4.87 -0.16 -3.90
C MET A 80 -4.10 -1.00 -2.91
N PHE A 81 -3.33 -1.96 -3.40
CA PHE A 81 -2.43 -2.75 -2.55
C PHE A 81 -1.08 -2.04 -2.43
N LEU A 82 -0.57 -2.00 -1.21
CA LEU A 82 0.76 -1.52 -0.87
C LEU A 82 1.39 -2.54 0.08
N ASP A 83 2.48 -3.17 -0.36
CA ASP A 83 3.28 -4.05 0.49
C ASP A 83 4.09 -3.20 1.49
N SER A 84 4.44 -3.75 2.65
CA SER A 84 4.98 -2.97 3.78
C SER A 84 6.39 -2.42 3.55
N ASP A 85 7.10 -2.96 2.57
CA ASP A 85 8.44 -2.56 2.14
C ASP A 85 8.43 -1.58 0.95
N ASP A 86 7.25 -1.19 0.48
CA ASP A 86 7.05 -0.23 -0.60
C ASP A 86 6.56 1.14 -0.11
N VAL A 87 6.79 2.18 -0.92
CA VAL A 87 6.31 3.54 -0.67
C VAL A 87 5.67 4.14 -1.92
N LEU A 88 4.63 4.96 -1.71
CA LEU A 88 3.97 5.70 -2.77
C LEU A 88 4.65 7.06 -2.99
N PRO A 89 4.96 7.45 -4.25
CA PRO A 89 5.37 8.82 -4.53
C PRO A 89 4.19 9.80 -4.32
N PRO A 90 4.46 11.09 -4.08
CA PRO A 90 3.41 12.09 -3.95
C PRO A 90 2.48 12.13 -5.18
N GLY A 91 1.17 12.13 -4.95
CA GLY A 91 0.16 12.21 -6.02
C GLY A 91 -0.10 10.91 -6.79
N ALA A 92 0.48 9.79 -6.38
CA ALA A 92 0.27 8.49 -7.03
C ALA A 92 -1.20 8.08 -7.04
N VAL A 93 -1.88 8.20 -5.88
CA VAL A 93 -3.29 7.79 -5.76
C VAL A 93 -4.21 8.70 -6.58
N ASP A 94 -4.00 10.02 -6.54
CA ASP A 94 -4.77 10.97 -7.35
C ASP A 94 -4.63 10.68 -8.85
N ALA A 95 -3.42 10.42 -9.32
CA ALA A 95 -3.15 10.11 -10.72
C ALA A 95 -3.87 8.84 -11.18
N LEU A 96 -3.79 7.77 -10.38
CA LEU A 96 -4.44 6.49 -10.69
C LEU A 96 -5.97 6.59 -10.62
N LEU A 97 -6.51 7.28 -9.62
CA LEU A 97 -7.94 7.46 -9.47
C LEU A 97 -8.52 8.33 -10.59
N THR A 98 -7.82 9.41 -10.96
CA THR A 98 -8.20 10.27 -12.10
C THR A 98 -8.23 9.46 -13.38
N ALA A 99 -7.19 8.67 -13.67
CA ALA A 99 -7.14 7.80 -14.84
C ALA A 99 -8.29 6.78 -14.84
N ALA A 100 -8.59 6.17 -13.70
CA ALA A 100 -9.69 5.22 -13.57
C ALA A 100 -11.05 5.87 -13.89
N VAL A 101 -11.32 7.02 -13.28
CA VAL A 101 -12.61 7.73 -13.39
C VAL A 101 -12.79 8.35 -14.78
N ASP A 102 -11.80 9.07 -15.29
CA ASP A 102 -11.89 9.81 -16.55
C ASP A 102 -12.06 8.88 -17.76
N HIS A 103 -11.48 7.68 -17.69
CA HIS A 103 -11.57 6.67 -18.75
C HIS A 103 -12.63 5.60 -18.46
N GLY A 104 -13.34 5.67 -17.33
CA GLY A 104 -14.35 4.68 -16.94
C GLY A 104 -13.79 3.25 -16.85
N THR A 105 -12.55 3.09 -16.39
CA THR A 105 -11.87 1.79 -16.32
C THR A 105 -12.00 1.18 -14.93
N GLU A 106 -12.07 -0.16 -14.88
CA GLU A 106 -12.18 -0.91 -13.62
C GLU A 106 -10.82 -1.06 -12.91
N VAL A 107 -9.71 -0.90 -13.65
CA VAL A 107 -8.35 -1.05 -13.15
C VAL A 107 -7.44 0.01 -13.78
N ALA A 108 -6.70 0.73 -12.93
CA ALA A 108 -5.60 1.60 -13.34
C ALA A 108 -4.28 1.07 -12.77
N ALA A 109 -3.21 1.14 -13.55
CA ALA A 109 -1.87 0.76 -13.14
C ALA A 109 -0.89 1.90 -13.42
N GLY A 110 0.03 2.12 -12.48
CA GLY A 110 1.07 3.15 -12.58
C GLY A 110 2.45 2.50 -12.61
N LEU A 111 3.44 3.27 -13.07
CA LEU A 111 4.82 2.82 -13.09
C LEU A 111 5.31 2.49 -11.67
N CYS A 112 5.79 1.26 -11.48
CA CYS A 112 6.52 0.86 -10.29
C CYS A 112 8.02 0.92 -10.56
N VAL A 113 8.79 1.38 -9.58
CA VAL A 113 10.26 1.43 -9.66
C VAL A 113 10.83 0.56 -8.56
N ARG A 114 11.58 -0.48 -8.93
CA ARG A 114 12.30 -1.31 -7.97
C ARG A 114 13.58 -0.59 -7.56
N ARG A 115 13.73 -0.35 -6.26
CA ARG A 115 14.95 0.22 -5.66
C ARG A 115 15.75 -0.87 -4.96
N GLU A 116 17.01 -1.04 -5.34
CA GLU A 116 17.89 -2.06 -4.77
C GLU A 116 18.72 -1.51 -3.60
N LEU A 117 18.57 -2.11 -2.41
CA LEU A 117 19.31 -1.72 -1.21
C LEU A 117 20.58 -2.57 -1.01
N PRO A 118 21.70 -1.98 -0.55
CA PRO A 118 21.88 -0.57 -0.17
C PRO A 118 22.28 0.34 -1.34
N SER A 119 22.45 -0.20 -2.56
CA SER A 119 23.01 0.54 -3.71
C SER A 119 22.22 1.79 -4.12
N GLY A 120 20.92 1.83 -3.81
CA GLY A 120 19.99 2.87 -4.25
C GLY A 120 19.67 2.81 -5.74
N ARG A 121 20.12 1.78 -6.47
CA ARG A 121 19.85 1.64 -7.90
C ARG A 121 18.37 1.44 -8.14
N GLU A 122 17.82 2.24 -9.05
CA GLU A 122 16.41 2.21 -9.43
C GLU A 122 16.23 1.59 -10.82
N VAL A 123 15.27 0.68 -10.93
CA VAL A 123 14.93 -0.01 -12.17
C VAL A 123 13.41 0.01 -12.34
N PRO A 124 12.88 0.65 -13.40
CA PRO A 124 11.47 0.51 -13.78
C PRO A 124 11.05 -0.95 -13.85
N TRP A 125 9.94 -1.30 -13.19
CA TRP A 125 9.36 -2.63 -13.29
C TRP A 125 8.52 -2.71 -14.56
N GLN A 126 8.80 -3.70 -15.42
CA GLN A 126 8.10 -3.90 -16.71
C GLN A 126 7.97 -2.60 -17.51
N PRO A 127 9.08 -1.90 -17.83
CA PRO A 127 9.04 -0.61 -18.50
C PRO A 127 8.18 -0.65 -19.77
N GLU A 128 8.16 -1.79 -20.47
CA GLU A 128 7.39 -2.08 -21.69
C GLU A 128 5.93 -1.63 -21.60
N LEU A 129 5.33 -1.78 -20.42
CA LEU A 129 3.93 -1.43 -20.15
C LEU A 129 3.65 0.08 -20.15
N TYR A 130 4.69 0.93 -20.04
CA TYR A 130 4.54 2.36 -19.81
C TYR A 130 5.12 3.25 -20.92
N HIS A 131 5.61 2.66 -22.03
CA HIS A 131 6.24 3.43 -23.12
C HIS A 131 5.24 4.14 -24.04
N SER A 132 3.97 3.75 -24.04
CA SER A 132 2.94 4.36 -24.89
C SER A 132 1.58 4.28 -24.21
N PRO A 133 0.77 5.35 -24.22
CA PRO A 133 -0.58 5.31 -23.67
C PRO A 133 -1.40 4.26 -24.43
N CYS A 134 -2.12 3.41 -23.69
CA CYS A 134 -3.17 2.58 -24.27
C CYS A 134 -4.32 3.53 -24.66
N LEU A 135 -4.43 3.83 -25.96
CA LEU A 135 -5.56 4.54 -26.56
C LEU A 135 -6.55 3.53 -27.15
#